data_AF-A0A8K0KCC7-F1
#
_entry.id   AF-A0A8K0KCC7-F1
#
_cell.length_a   1.000
_cell.length_b   1.000
_cell.length_c   1.000
_cell.angle_alpha   90.00
_cell.angle_beta   90.00
_cell.angle_gamma   90.00
#
_symmetry.space_group_name_H-M   'P 1'
#
loop_
_entity.id
_entity.type
_entity.pdbx_description
1 polymer ?
#
loop_
_entity_poly.entity_id
_entity_poly.type
_entity_poly.pdbx_seq_one_letter_code
_entity_poly.pdbx_strand_id
1 'polypeptide(L)'
;MPYNNYPEIHPLKNDKSNLHGLTYDYFLYLSADIPNDGMVNAVQGLINYGISIGKISANYTLLGHRQLIRSKCPGDALFDLMKNWPHWGQPDADVLTQMVLDFGEEIEDIHSMTLPSFPVILRREWGAKPSKSPLQQMQEVPVPFVIIHDTPIFKSCSSMNQCKERMREIQQNYQEDHKSDDIDYSFCIGSNGITMEARGWDLMTNHTPGYYGRSIEIALLGNFKTTAPNTSMVNAVQGLINYGITIGKISPNYTLLAHRQLHGSNCPGDALFNLMKRWPHWGQPEGSAKTGIKRIEWGAKPPKSPPEQMQEVPVPFVILHDTFIPKSCHSMNNCKETMRELQRNHQDDRGYKDIAYSFCIGHKGLIMEGRGWDLSSGGTPGYDQKSIAIAIIGDYSSKCITPYHFKMNHC
;
A
#
# COMPACT_ATOMS: atom_id res chain seq x y z
N MET A 1 36.04 44.85 -33.16
CA MET A 1 34.96 44.17 -33.91
C MET A 1 34.32 43.13 -33.02
N PRO A 2 32.99 43.01 -33.00
CA PRO A 2 32.25 42.45 -31.88
C PRO A 2 31.27 41.32 -32.26
N TYR A 3 30.56 40.83 -31.24
CA TYR A 3 29.25 40.14 -31.25
C TYR A 3 29.08 38.71 -31.77
N ASN A 4 28.75 37.84 -30.79
CA ASN A 4 27.67 36.85 -30.75
C ASN A 4 26.86 36.63 -32.04
N ASN A 5 26.93 35.40 -32.57
CA ASN A 5 25.92 34.85 -33.47
C ASN A 5 25.12 33.76 -32.73
N TYR A 6 23.99 34.14 -32.12
CA TYR A 6 22.84 33.24 -32.00
C TYR A 6 21.86 33.61 -33.11
N PRO A 7 21.29 32.64 -33.85
CA PRO A 7 20.29 32.96 -34.88
C PRO A 7 19.03 33.53 -34.24
N GLU A 8 18.54 34.63 -34.82
CA GLU A 8 17.28 35.29 -34.48
C GLU A 8 16.11 34.31 -34.66
N ILE A 9 15.30 34.14 -33.61
CA ILE A 9 14.00 33.47 -33.71
C ILE A 9 13.01 34.49 -34.28
N HIS A 10 12.69 34.37 -35.56
CA HIS A 10 11.55 35.09 -36.13
C HIS A 10 10.24 34.57 -35.50
N PRO A 11 9.26 35.44 -35.17
CA PRO A 11 7.96 34.98 -34.72
C PRO A 11 7.27 34.21 -35.85
N LEU A 12 6.98 32.93 -35.61
CA LEU A 12 6.16 32.12 -36.50
C LEU A 12 4.79 32.80 -36.64
N LYS A 13 4.49 33.24 -37.87
CA LYS A 13 3.14 33.64 -38.26
C LYS A 13 2.21 32.44 -38.06
N ASN A 14 1.10 32.69 -37.37
CA ASN A 14 0.00 31.74 -37.22
C ASN A 14 -0.51 31.31 -38.60
N ASP A 15 -0.10 30.13 -39.06
CA ASP A 15 -0.77 29.45 -40.15
C ASP A 15 -1.51 28.23 -39.58
N LYS A 16 -2.83 28.38 -39.43
CA LYS A 16 -3.75 27.37 -38.88
C LYS A 16 -4.08 26.31 -39.93
N SER A 17 -3.07 25.61 -40.43
CA SER A 17 -3.30 24.60 -41.48
C SER A 17 -2.24 23.49 -41.50
N ASN A 18 -1.87 22.92 -40.34
CA ASN A 18 -1.21 21.59 -40.31
C ASN A 18 -1.23 20.91 -38.92
N LEU A 19 -2.43 20.75 -38.34
CA LEU A 19 -2.64 20.13 -37.02
C LEU A 19 -2.99 18.63 -37.09
N HIS A 20 -2.52 17.91 -38.11
CA HIS A 20 -2.80 16.48 -38.27
C HIS A 20 -1.56 15.55 -38.24
N GLY A 21 -0.37 16.06 -37.91
CA GLY A 21 0.88 15.27 -37.95
C GLY A 21 1.75 15.24 -36.70
N LEU A 22 1.38 15.92 -35.60
CA LEU A 22 2.27 16.09 -34.43
C LEU A 22 1.74 15.48 -33.12
N THR A 23 0.63 14.74 -33.15
CA THR A 23 -0.03 14.24 -31.93
C THR A 23 0.30 12.78 -31.57
N TYR A 24 1.06 12.05 -32.38
CA TYR A 24 1.38 10.64 -32.07
C TYR A 24 2.80 10.45 -31.51
N ASP A 25 3.81 11.18 -32.00
CA ASP A 25 5.20 11.04 -31.53
C ASP A 25 5.52 11.80 -30.23
N TYR A 26 4.64 12.72 -29.78
CA TYR A 26 4.82 13.43 -28.51
C TYR A 26 4.23 12.71 -27.29
N PHE A 27 3.41 11.67 -27.49
CA PHE A 27 2.78 10.91 -26.40
C PHE A 27 3.56 9.64 -26.00
N LEU A 28 4.65 9.31 -26.70
CA LEU A 28 5.52 8.16 -26.38
C LEU A 28 6.59 8.47 -25.33
N TYR A 29 6.66 9.69 -24.84
CA TYR A 29 7.49 10.09 -23.70
C TYR A 29 6.59 10.66 -22.61
N LEU A 30 6.69 10.13 -21.38
CA LEU A 30 6.09 10.59 -20.10
C LEU A 30 5.03 9.66 -19.47
N SER A 31 5.28 8.35 -19.45
CA SER A 31 4.82 7.55 -18.31
C SER A 31 6.06 7.16 -17.50
N ALA A 32 6.18 7.65 -16.26
CA ALA A 32 7.21 7.15 -15.37
C ALA A 32 6.91 5.66 -15.12
N ASP A 33 7.88 4.79 -15.38
CA ASP A 33 7.74 3.39 -14.97
C ASP A 33 7.70 3.38 -13.44
N ILE A 34 6.60 2.88 -12.88
CA ILE A 34 6.42 2.62 -11.44
C ILE A 34 6.09 1.13 -11.23
N PRO A 35 6.41 0.55 -10.07
CA PRO A 35 5.95 -0.79 -9.76
C PRO A 35 4.42 -0.84 -9.80
N ASN A 36 3.86 -1.82 -10.51
CA ASN A 36 2.40 -2.01 -10.49
C ASN A 36 1.92 -2.41 -9.09
N ASP A 37 0.64 -2.18 -8.81
CA ASP A 37 0.01 -2.47 -7.51
C ASP A 37 0.29 -3.90 -7.02
N GLY A 38 0.32 -4.89 -7.90
CA GLY A 38 0.63 -6.27 -7.53
C GLY A 38 2.03 -6.40 -6.92
N MET A 39 3.01 -5.66 -7.43
CA MET A 39 4.38 -5.63 -6.90
C MET A 39 4.44 -4.88 -5.56
N VAL A 40 3.79 -3.72 -5.45
CA VAL A 40 3.70 -2.96 -4.19
C VAL A 40 3.06 -3.82 -3.09
N ASN A 41 1.91 -4.42 -3.38
CA ASN A 41 1.18 -5.28 -2.44
C ASN A 41 2.00 -6.52 -2.04
N ALA A 42 2.81 -7.06 -2.96
CA ALA A 42 3.69 -8.18 -2.65
C ALA A 42 4.82 -7.79 -1.70
N VAL A 43 5.40 -6.59 -1.84
CA VAL A 43 6.38 -6.08 -0.87
C VAL A 43 5.74 -5.92 0.50
N GLN A 44 4.60 -5.23 0.58
CA GLN A 44 3.89 -4.99 1.84
C GLN A 44 3.47 -6.30 2.50
N GLY A 45 2.90 -7.23 1.73
CA GLY A 45 2.51 -8.56 2.21
C GLY A 45 3.71 -9.39 2.69
N LEU A 46 4.85 -9.31 1.99
CA LEU A 46 6.08 -9.99 2.40
C LEU A 46 6.62 -9.42 3.72
N ILE A 47 6.61 -8.10 3.90
CA ILE A 47 7.02 -7.46 5.15
C ILE A 47 6.10 -7.88 6.29
N ASN A 48 4.77 -7.82 6.09
CA ASN A 48 3.79 -8.23 7.09
C ASN A 48 3.95 -9.70 7.48
N TYR A 49 4.22 -10.58 6.51
CA TYR A 49 4.54 -11.98 6.78
C TYR A 49 5.83 -12.12 7.59
N GLY A 50 6.90 -11.38 7.23
CA GLY A 50 8.14 -11.35 7.99
C GLY A 50 7.94 -10.91 9.44
N ILE A 51 7.04 -9.95 9.70
CA ILE A 51 6.64 -9.53 11.04
C ILE A 51 5.92 -10.68 11.77
N SER A 52 4.95 -11.33 11.13
CA SER A 52 4.16 -12.39 11.77
C SER A 52 4.97 -13.63 12.13
N ILE A 53 6.06 -13.92 11.41
CA ILE A 53 6.99 -15.01 11.73
C ILE A 53 8.20 -14.58 12.57
N GLY A 54 8.20 -13.34 13.08
CA GLY A 54 9.26 -12.83 13.96
C GLY A 54 10.61 -12.60 13.28
N LYS A 55 10.63 -12.45 11.95
CA LYS A 55 11.84 -12.18 11.16
C LYS A 55 12.08 -10.68 10.95
N ILE A 56 11.02 -9.88 10.90
CA ILE A 56 11.08 -8.40 10.81
C ILE A 56 10.45 -7.81 12.08
N SER A 57 11.03 -6.74 12.61
CA SER A 57 10.49 -6.06 13.78
C SER A 57 9.16 -5.40 13.44
N ALA A 58 8.18 -5.40 14.34
CA ALA A 58 6.93 -4.65 14.14
C ALA A 58 7.16 -3.12 14.04
N ASN A 59 8.29 -2.64 14.59
CA ASN A 59 8.76 -1.25 14.53
C ASN A 59 10.01 -1.12 13.64
N TYR A 60 10.05 -1.85 12.52
CA TYR A 60 11.16 -1.75 11.58
C TYR A 60 11.26 -0.33 11.00
N THR A 61 12.41 0.01 10.40
CA THR A 61 12.57 1.21 9.58
C THR A 61 12.68 0.83 8.11
N LEU A 62 11.85 1.42 7.26
CA LEU A 62 11.89 1.27 5.81
C LEU A 62 12.82 2.32 5.21
N LEU A 63 13.81 1.85 4.45
CA LEU A 63 14.79 2.70 3.77
C LEU A 63 14.91 2.33 2.29
N GLY A 64 15.13 3.34 1.45
CA GLY A 64 15.66 3.14 0.11
C GLY A 64 17.17 2.98 0.17
N HIS A 65 17.72 2.06 -0.62
CA HIS A 65 19.16 1.79 -0.70
C HIS A 65 20.04 3.06 -0.81
N ARG A 66 19.60 4.10 -1.53
CA ARG A 66 20.29 5.38 -1.71
C ARG A 66 20.43 6.22 -0.43
N GLN A 67 19.65 5.93 0.62
CA GLN A 67 19.81 6.57 1.93
C GLN A 67 21.02 6.02 2.70
N LEU A 68 21.54 4.85 2.30
CA LEU A 68 22.61 4.16 3.03
C LEU A 68 23.97 4.27 2.34
N ILE A 69 23.95 4.31 1.01
CA ILE A 69 25.17 4.42 0.22
C ILE A 69 24.96 5.38 -0.95
N ARG A 70 26.06 5.90 -1.50
CA ARG A 70 26.05 6.75 -2.71
C ARG A 70 25.59 5.94 -3.92
N SER A 71 24.28 5.95 -4.17
CA SER A 71 23.62 5.24 -5.26
C SER A 71 22.38 6.00 -5.74
N LYS A 72 21.95 5.73 -6.97
CA LYS A 72 20.64 6.15 -7.48
C LYS A 72 19.55 5.08 -7.26
N CYS A 73 19.88 3.95 -6.65
CA CYS A 73 18.93 2.87 -6.38
C CYS A 73 18.29 3.05 -4.99
N PRO A 74 16.97 2.84 -4.81
CA PRO A 74 15.99 2.63 -5.87
C PRO A 74 15.83 3.90 -6.71
N GLY A 75 15.46 3.79 -7.99
CA GLY A 75 15.22 4.92 -8.90
C GLY A 75 14.19 5.94 -8.39
N ASP A 76 14.17 7.13 -8.99
CA ASP A 76 13.41 8.29 -8.47
C ASP A 76 11.92 8.00 -8.27
N ALA A 77 11.26 7.33 -9.22
CA ALA A 77 9.83 7.03 -9.12
C ALA A 77 9.51 6.06 -7.96
N LEU A 78 10.32 5.02 -7.78
CA LEU A 78 10.16 4.09 -6.65
C LEU A 78 10.51 4.78 -5.33
N PHE A 79 11.58 5.57 -5.29
CA PHE A 79 11.98 6.29 -4.09
C PHE A 79 10.92 7.28 -3.62
N ASP A 80 10.28 8.02 -4.53
CA ASP A 80 9.19 8.93 -4.21
C ASP A 80 7.92 8.18 -3.74
N LEU A 81 7.63 7.03 -4.34
CA LEU A 81 6.51 6.18 -3.92
C LEU A 81 6.68 5.68 -2.48
N MET A 82 7.90 5.26 -2.11
CA MET A 82 8.22 4.71 -0.79
C MET A 82 8.04 5.70 0.36
N LYS A 83 8.17 7.01 0.11
CA LYS A 83 7.98 8.06 1.14
C LYS A 83 6.58 8.04 1.77
N ASN A 84 5.61 7.45 1.07
CA ASN A 84 4.23 7.32 1.53
C ASN A 84 3.94 5.96 2.19
N TRP A 85 4.94 5.09 2.35
CA TRP A 85 4.75 3.76 2.94
C TRP A 85 4.93 3.81 4.46
N PRO A 86 4.26 2.90 5.20
CA PRO A 86 4.48 2.75 6.63
C PRO A 86 5.95 2.55 6.97
N HIS A 87 6.38 3.08 8.12
CA HIS A 87 7.75 2.96 8.63
C HIS A 87 8.83 3.62 7.76
N TRP A 88 8.47 4.45 6.77
CA TRP A 88 9.42 5.30 6.08
C TRP A 88 10.22 6.15 7.09
N GLY A 89 11.54 6.00 7.09
CA GLY A 89 12.39 6.65 8.08
C GLY A 89 13.72 7.13 7.52
N GLN A 90 14.60 7.52 8.45
CA GLN A 90 15.96 7.93 8.17
C GLN A 90 16.95 6.85 8.63
N PRO A 91 18.15 6.78 8.03
CA PRO A 91 19.18 5.86 8.49
C PRO A 91 19.70 6.26 9.88
N ASP A 92 20.50 5.39 10.50
CA ASP A 92 21.09 5.63 11.82
C ASP A 92 21.90 6.95 11.84
N ALA A 93 21.93 7.63 13.00
CA ALA A 93 22.56 8.94 13.17
C ALA A 93 24.04 8.99 12.72
N ASP A 94 24.77 7.88 12.85
CA ASP A 94 26.16 7.77 12.42
C ASP A 94 26.32 7.83 10.89
N VAL A 95 25.33 7.31 10.14
CA VAL A 95 25.27 7.40 8.67
C VAL A 95 24.89 8.82 8.24
N LEU A 96 23.96 9.45 8.97
CA LEU A 96 23.58 10.85 8.76
C LEU A 96 24.77 11.78 8.97
N THR A 97 25.62 11.52 9.97
CA THR A 97 26.81 12.33 10.26
C THR A 97 27.83 12.30 9.12
N GLN A 98 27.95 11.17 8.39
CA GLN A 98 28.84 11.06 7.22
C GLN A 98 28.25 11.73 5.96
N MET A 99 26.92 11.82 5.84
CA MET A 99 26.22 12.48 4.73
C MET A 99 26.06 14.00 4.91
N VAL A 100 25.93 14.48 6.14
CA VAL A 100 25.72 15.90 6.50
C VAL A 100 26.98 16.76 6.28
N LEU A 101 28.15 16.15 6.09
CA LEU A 101 29.38 16.90 5.78
C LEU A 101 29.39 17.58 4.39
N ASP A 102 28.43 17.27 3.50
CA ASP A 102 28.39 17.83 2.15
C ASP A 102 27.25 18.84 1.86
N PHE A 103 26.20 18.97 2.67
CA PHE A 103 25.14 19.98 2.45
C PHE A 103 24.47 20.40 3.77
N GLY A 104 24.40 21.72 4.02
CA GLY A 104 23.98 22.31 5.29
C GLY A 104 22.49 22.72 5.41
N GLU A 105 22.07 22.78 6.68
CA GLU A 105 20.88 23.40 7.33
C GLU A 105 19.50 22.82 6.99
N GLU A 106 18.48 22.76 7.86
CA GLU A 106 18.27 22.64 9.33
C GLU A 106 16.77 22.23 9.43
N ILE A 107 16.33 21.49 10.46
CA ILE A 107 14.89 21.17 10.68
C ILE A 107 14.47 21.71 12.03
N GLU A 108 13.42 22.54 12.05
CA GLU A 108 12.75 23.00 13.27
C GLU A 108 11.65 22.03 13.74
N ASP A 109 11.48 22.02 15.06
CA ASP A 109 10.64 21.15 15.88
C ASP A 109 9.44 21.93 16.43
N ILE A 110 8.19 21.44 16.36
CA ILE A 110 7.14 21.93 17.28
C ILE A 110 6.02 20.94 17.65
N HIS A 111 5.88 20.84 18.98
CA HIS A 111 4.91 20.28 19.93
C HIS A 111 3.37 20.31 19.66
N SER A 112 2.70 19.43 20.45
CA SER A 112 1.37 19.55 21.07
C SER A 112 0.13 19.41 20.17
N MET A 113 -0.41 18.19 20.06
CA MET A 113 -1.68 17.93 19.36
C MET A 113 -2.83 17.64 20.33
N THR A 114 -3.87 18.48 20.26
CA THR A 114 -5.25 18.07 20.57
C THR A 114 -5.60 16.82 19.77
N LEU A 115 -6.20 15.81 20.41
CA LEU A 115 -6.65 14.58 19.75
C LEU A 115 -7.51 14.94 18.52
N PRO A 116 -7.20 14.43 17.31
CA PRO A 116 -8.02 14.70 16.14
C PRO A 116 -9.40 14.08 16.34
N SER A 117 -10.47 14.86 16.21
CA SER A 117 -11.84 14.36 16.28
C SER A 117 -12.37 14.06 14.88
N PHE A 118 -12.89 12.85 14.65
CA PHE A 118 -13.66 12.53 13.45
C PHE A 118 -15.16 12.47 13.79
N PRO A 119 -16.03 13.20 13.07
CA PRO A 119 -17.46 13.25 13.40
C PRO A 119 -18.15 11.92 13.06
N VAL A 120 -18.58 11.19 14.10
CA VAL A 120 -19.41 9.99 13.97
C VAL A 120 -20.76 10.25 14.63
N ILE A 121 -21.85 9.99 13.90
CA ILE A 121 -23.20 10.01 14.46
C ILE A 121 -23.42 8.73 15.26
N LEU A 122 -23.54 8.89 16.56
CA LEU A 122 -23.65 7.79 17.51
C LEU A 122 -25.02 7.13 17.44
N ARG A 123 -25.10 5.89 17.93
CA ARG A 123 -26.34 5.10 17.98
C ARG A 123 -27.56 5.86 18.49
N ARG A 124 -27.39 6.56 19.62
CA ARG A 124 -28.45 7.37 20.24
C ARG A 124 -28.93 8.52 19.34
N GLU A 125 -28.05 9.06 18.50
CA GLU A 125 -28.34 10.23 17.69
C GLU A 125 -29.12 9.89 16.42
N TRP A 126 -28.95 8.69 15.87
CA TRP A 126 -29.75 8.20 14.75
C TRP A 126 -31.01 7.42 15.16
N GLY A 127 -31.19 7.19 16.47
CA GLY A 127 -32.37 6.54 17.03
C GLY A 127 -32.30 5.01 16.95
N ALA A 128 -31.12 4.45 17.19
CA ALA A 128 -30.91 3.01 17.24
C ALA A 128 -31.76 2.35 18.32
N LYS A 129 -32.33 1.19 17.98
CA LYS A 129 -32.82 0.24 18.98
C LYS A 129 -31.63 -0.43 19.69
N PRO A 130 -31.82 -0.93 20.93
CA PRO A 130 -30.87 -1.84 21.55
C PRO A 130 -30.65 -3.09 20.70
N SER A 131 -29.50 -3.76 20.88
CA SER A 131 -29.31 -5.11 20.35
C SER A 131 -30.27 -6.09 21.03
N LYS A 132 -30.65 -7.19 20.35
CA LYS A 132 -31.54 -8.23 20.92
C LYS A 132 -30.87 -9.02 22.05
N SER A 133 -29.55 -9.16 21.99
CA SER A 133 -28.72 -9.82 22.99
C SER A 133 -27.42 -9.03 23.21
N PRO A 134 -26.68 -9.27 24.32
CA PRO A 134 -25.35 -8.72 24.51
C PRO A 134 -24.41 -9.13 23.37
N LEU A 135 -23.78 -8.15 22.73
CA LEU A 135 -22.81 -8.37 21.65
C LEU A 135 -21.43 -8.66 22.23
N GLN A 136 -20.67 -9.50 21.53
CA GLN A 136 -19.30 -9.85 21.92
C GLN A 136 -18.33 -8.69 21.63
N GLN A 137 -17.28 -8.59 22.44
CA GLN A 137 -16.23 -7.58 22.27
C GLN A 137 -15.27 -7.98 21.13
N MET A 138 -14.55 -7.00 20.59
CA MET A 138 -13.39 -7.26 19.74
C MET A 138 -12.38 -8.15 20.48
N GLN A 139 -11.86 -9.13 19.76
CA GLN A 139 -10.88 -10.09 20.26
C GLN A 139 -9.44 -9.57 20.06
N GLU A 140 -9.23 -8.74 19.04
CA GLU A 140 -7.93 -8.17 18.69
C GLU A 140 -8.05 -6.66 18.50
N VAL A 141 -7.32 -5.90 19.32
CA VAL A 141 -7.25 -4.44 19.26
C VAL A 141 -5.79 -4.01 19.46
N PRO A 142 -5.19 -3.18 18.59
CA PRO A 142 -5.79 -2.59 17.38
C PRO A 142 -6.11 -3.64 16.32
N VAL A 143 -7.24 -3.52 15.62
CA VAL A 143 -7.65 -4.52 14.62
C VAL A 143 -6.66 -4.55 13.44
N PRO A 144 -6.30 -5.73 12.93
CA PRO A 144 -5.43 -5.85 11.76
C PRO A 144 -6.18 -5.70 10.42
N PHE A 145 -7.51 -5.73 10.39
CA PHE A 145 -8.28 -5.69 9.13
C PHE A 145 -9.31 -4.57 9.08
N VAL A 146 -9.48 -4.01 7.89
CA VAL A 146 -10.64 -3.17 7.55
C VAL A 146 -11.31 -3.76 6.32
N ILE A 147 -12.61 -4.04 6.41
CA ILE A 147 -13.36 -4.72 5.35
C ILE A 147 -14.47 -3.79 4.86
N ILE A 148 -14.53 -3.57 3.55
CA ILE A 148 -15.51 -2.65 2.95
C ILE A 148 -16.63 -3.43 2.28
N HIS A 149 -17.85 -2.95 2.55
CA HIS A 149 -19.11 -3.51 2.08
C HIS A 149 -19.90 -2.45 1.30
N ASP A 150 -20.80 -2.90 0.44
CA ASP A 150 -21.92 -2.10 -0.07
C ASP A 150 -23.24 -2.65 0.47
N THR A 151 -24.31 -1.87 0.34
CA THR A 151 -25.64 -2.26 0.82
C THR A 151 -26.65 -2.18 -0.33
N PRO A 152 -26.56 -3.04 -1.36
CA PRO A 152 -27.21 -2.82 -2.65
C PRO A 152 -28.74 -2.85 -2.62
N ILE A 153 -29.32 -3.46 -1.58
CA ILE A 153 -30.79 -3.51 -1.35
C ILE A 153 -31.30 -2.15 -0.84
N PHE A 154 -30.43 -1.37 -0.20
CA PHE A 154 -30.78 -0.11 0.42
C PHE A 154 -30.36 1.06 -0.47
N LYS A 155 -31.27 2.04 -0.65
CA LYS A 155 -30.93 3.27 -1.36
C LYS A 155 -29.85 4.03 -0.59
N SER A 156 -29.05 4.80 -1.33
CA SER A 156 -28.16 5.75 -0.68
C SER A 156 -28.95 6.85 0.04
N CYS A 157 -28.25 7.64 0.85
CA CYS A 157 -28.79 8.79 1.58
C CYS A 157 -27.81 9.97 1.47
N SER A 158 -28.32 11.20 1.40
CA SER A 158 -27.47 12.41 1.23
C SER A 158 -27.77 13.53 2.23
N SER A 159 -28.72 13.32 3.15
CA SER A 159 -29.01 14.24 4.25
C SER A 159 -29.04 13.51 5.59
N MET A 160 -28.83 14.24 6.69
CA MET A 160 -28.84 13.68 8.04
C MET A 160 -30.12 12.86 8.31
N ASN A 161 -31.30 13.41 8.00
CA ASN A 161 -32.57 12.74 8.26
C ASN A 161 -32.72 11.46 7.42
N GLN A 162 -32.38 11.51 6.13
CA GLN A 162 -32.42 10.33 5.26
C GLN A 162 -31.45 9.24 5.74
N CYS A 163 -30.26 9.62 6.18
CA CYS A 163 -29.27 8.67 6.65
C CYS A 163 -29.67 8.02 7.99
N LYS A 164 -30.27 8.79 8.92
CA LYS A 164 -30.83 8.24 10.16
C LYS A 164 -32.02 7.31 9.91
N GLU A 165 -32.88 7.65 8.94
CA GLU A 165 -33.96 6.76 8.49
C GLU A 165 -33.41 5.47 7.87
N ARG A 166 -32.42 5.59 6.97
CA ARG A 166 -31.71 4.46 6.35
C ARG A 166 -31.08 3.52 7.38
N MET A 167 -30.44 4.04 8.42
CA MET A 167 -29.88 3.22 9.50
C MET A 167 -30.96 2.42 10.25
N ARG A 168 -32.14 3.01 10.48
CA ARG A 168 -33.27 2.33 11.12
C ARG A 168 -33.87 1.24 10.24
N GLU A 169 -33.97 1.47 8.93
CA GLU A 169 -34.36 0.43 7.96
C GLU A 169 -33.38 -0.75 7.97
N ILE A 170 -32.08 -0.47 7.93
CA ILE A 170 -31.04 -1.51 7.97
C ILE A 170 -31.10 -2.29 9.27
N GLN A 171 -31.20 -1.60 10.42
CA GLN A 171 -31.33 -2.26 11.71
C GLN A 171 -32.56 -3.17 11.79
N GLN A 172 -33.70 -2.69 11.31
CA GLN A 172 -34.93 -3.47 11.28
C GLN A 172 -34.78 -4.72 10.40
N ASN A 173 -34.17 -4.60 9.21
CA ASN A 173 -33.93 -5.75 8.34
C ASN A 173 -32.99 -6.78 8.99
N TYR A 174 -31.89 -6.35 9.60
CA TYR A 174 -30.99 -7.28 10.30
C TYR A 174 -31.68 -7.97 11.47
N GLN A 175 -32.41 -7.22 12.29
CA GLN A 175 -33.07 -7.76 13.48
C GLN A 175 -34.27 -8.65 13.12
N GLU A 176 -35.13 -8.23 12.20
CA GLU A 176 -36.39 -8.91 11.93
C GLU A 176 -36.29 -9.94 10.81
N ASP A 177 -35.56 -9.64 9.73
CA ASP A 177 -35.50 -10.53 8.57
C ASP A 177 -34.32 -11.50 8.68
N HIS A 178 -33.13 -11.00 9.03
CA HIS A 178 -31.92 -11.82 9.17
C HIS A 178 -31.75 -12.44 10.56
N LYS A 179 -32.67 -12.16 11.50
CA LYS A 179 -32.65 -12.66 12.89
C LYS A 179 -31.31 -12.41 13.61
N SER A 180 -30.60 -11.35 13.22
CA SER A 180 -29.35 -10.93 13.87
C SER A 180 -29.65 -10.08 15.11
N ASP A 181 -28.71 -10.05 16.06
CA ASP A 181 -28.90 -9.25 17.28
C ASP A 181 -28.93 -7.74 17.01
N ASP A 182 -28.19 -7.28 16.00
CA ASP A 182 -28.10 -5.88 15.58
C ASP A 182 -27.56 -5.79 14.13
N ILE A 183 -27.46 -4.57 13.58
CA ILE A 183 -26.73 -4.30 12.33
C ILE A 183 -25.36 -4.98 12.39
N ASP A 184 -25.00 -5.72 11.35
CA ASP A 184 -23.76 -6.52 11.34
C ASP A 184 -22.59 -5.83 10.63
N TYR A 185 -22.46 -4.53 10.85
CA TYR A 185 -21.33 -3.71 10.41
C TYR A 185 -20.80 -2.92 11.60
N SER A 186 -19.55 -2.45 11.54
CA SER A 186 -18.99 -1.51 12.52
C SER A 186 -19.51 -0.10 12.28
N PHE A 187 -19.49 0.36 11.02
CA PHE A 187 -19.92 1.69 10.62
C PHE A 187 -20.65 1.69 9.27
N CYS A 188 -21.53 2.67 9.07
CA CYS A 188 -22.21 2.91 7.80
C CYS A 188 -21.97 4.34 7.32
N ILE A 189 -21.76 4.54 6.01
CA ILE A 189 -21.44 5.85 5.42
C ILE A 189 -22.43 6.20 4.30
N GLY A 190 -23.06 7.37 4.41
CA GLY A 190 -23.96 7.93 3.40
C GLY A 190 -23.23 8.67 2.27
N SER A 191 -23.93 8.96 1.16
CA SER A 191 -23.36 9.63 -0.02
C SER A 191 -22.84 11.05 0.22
N ASN A 192 -23.22 11.70 1.32
CA ASN A 192 -22.67 12.99 1.72
C ASN A 192 -21.46 12.87 2.67
N GLY A 193 -20.99 11.66 2.96
CA GLY A 193 -19.91 11.41 3.90
C GLY A 193 -20.32 11.33 5.38
N ILE A 194 -21.63 11.43 5.69
CA ILE A 194 -22.10 11.20 7.07
C ILE A 194 -21.76 9.77 7.48
N THR A 195 -20.95 9.65 8.53
CA THR A 195 -20.55 8.38 9.13
C THR A 195 -21.41 8.12 10.37
N MET A 196 -22.01 6.92 10.44
CA MET A 196 -22.89 6.51 11.52
C MET A 196 -22.36 5.25 12.19
N GLU A 197 -22.39 5.25 13.51
CA GLU A 197 -22.03 4.12 14.35
C GLU A 197 -23.08 3.01 14.21
N ALA A 198 -22.66 1.84 13.72
CA ALA A 198 -23.45 0.61 13.82
C ALA A 198 -23.02 -0.12 15.11
N ARG A 199 -22.22 -1.18 15.04
CA ARG A 199 -21.62 -1.80 16.24
C ARG A 199 -20.47 -0.99 16.83
N GLY A 200 -19.90 -0.07 16.04
CA GLY A 200 -18.82 0.81 16.49
C GLY A 200 -17.48 0.10 16.56
N TRP A 201 -16.59 0.62 17.41
CA TRP A 201 -15.19 0.20 17.49
C TRP A 201 -14.96 -1.09 18.27
N ASP A 202 -15.78 -1.34 19.29
CA ASP A 202 -15.46 -2.29 20.36
C ASP A 202 -16.24 -3.59 20.29
N LEU A 203 -17.26 -3.66 19.43
CA LEU A 203 -18.14 -4.81 19.31
C LEU A 203 -17.91 -5.51 17.98
N MET A 204 -17.73 -6.82 18.03
CA MET A 204 -17.45 -7.62 16.83
C MET A 204 -18.66 -7.69 15.90
N THR A 205 -18.38 -7.80 14.61
CA THR A 205 -19.32 -8.21 13.56
C THR A 205 -19.26 -9.73 13.37
N ASN A 206 -20.37 -10.30 12.90
CA ASN A 206 -20.54 -11.69 12.50
C ASN A 206 -20.72 -11.84 10.98
N HIS A 207 -20.40 -10.78 10.22
CA HIS A 207 -20.71 -10.71 8.79
C HIS A 207 -19.67 -11.41 7.92
N THR A 208 -18.39 -11.41 8.32
CA THR A 208 -17.29 -12.04 7.58
C THR A 208 -16.58 -13.17 8.35
N PRO A 209 -16.99 -14.45 8.20
CA PRO A 209 -16.34 -15.60 8.85
C PRO A 209 -14.82 -15.61 8.70
N GLY A 210 -14.10 -15.85 9.80
CA GLY A 210 -12.63 -15.81 9.86
C GLY A 210 -12.05 -14.43 10.20
N TYR A 211 -12.85 -13.37 10.15
CA TYR A 211 -12.46 -12.01 10.50
C TYR A 211 -13.23 -11.45 11.71
N TYR A 212 -14.10 -12.26 12.31
CA TYR A 212 -14.84 -11.93 13.52
C TYR A 212 -13.93 -11.45 14.65
N GLY A 213 -14.26 -10.30 15.22
CA GLY A 213 -13.54 -9.75 16.37
C GLY A 213 -12.14 -9.21 16.07
N ARG A 214 -11.73 -9.16 14.79
CA ARG A 214 -10.42 -8.65 14.36
C ARG A 214 -10.48 -7.77 13.12
N SER A 215 -11.67 -7.27 12.78
CA SER A 215 -11.89 -6.35 11.67
C SER A 215 -12.81 -5.21 12.06
N ILE A 216 -12.60 -4.05 11.44
CA ILE A 216 -13.61 -2.98 11.37
C ILE A 216 -14.29 -3.09 10.01
N GLU A 217 -15.60 -3.34 10.01
CA GLU A 217 -16.39 -3.52 8.80
C GLU A 217 -17.19 -2.26 8.47
N ILE A 218 -16.90 -1.63 7.33
CA ILE A 218 -17.48 -0.35 6.92
C ILE A 218 -18.39 -0.57 5.72
N ALA A 219 -19.68 -0.25 5.88
CA ALA A 219 -20.67 -0.36 4.82
C ALA A 219 -20.93 1.00 4.14
N LEU A 220 -20.73 1.06 2.83
CA LEU A 220 -21.12 2.19 2.00
C LEU A 220 -22.58 2.04 1.59
N LEU A 221 -23.40 3.03 1.94
CA LEU A 221 -24.84 2.97 1.71
C LEU A 221 -25.17 3.20 0.23
N GLY A 222 -25.49 2.12 -0.48
CA GLY A 222 -25.85 2.14 -1.90
C GLY A 222 -25.47 0.84 -2.63
N ASN A 223 -25.66 0.86 -3.95
CA ASN A 223 -25.26 -0.21 -4.86
C ASN A 223 -24.13 0.29 -5.75
N PHE A 224 -22.95 -0.32 -5.64
CA PHE A 224 -21.76 0.11 -6.39
C PHE A 224 -21.31 -0.92 -7.41
N LYS A 225 -22.26 -1.67 -7.98
CA LYS A 225 -21.98 -2.61 -9.06
C LYS A 225 -21.38 -1.89 -10.27
N THR A 226 -22.05 -0.86 -10.79
CA THR A 226 -21.66 -0.18 -12.04
C THR A 226 -21.15 1.25 -11.84
N THR A 227 -21.43 1.86 -10.69
CA THR A 227 -21.08 3.25 -10.41
C THR A 227 -20.28 3.29 -9.11
N ALA A 228 -19.13 3.95 -9.12
CA ALA A 228 -18.28 4.07 -7.93
C ALA A 228 -18.93 5.02 -6.91
N PRO A 229 -18.60 4.91 -5.60
CA PRO A 229 -19.01 5.92 -4.64
C PRO A 229 -18.41 7.28 -4.98
N ASN A 230 -19.08 8.34 -4.52
CA ASN A 230 -18.58 9.70 -4.72
C ASN A 230 -17.43 10.03 -3.77
N THR A 231 -16.76 11.16 -4.01
CA THR A 231 -15.60 11.60 -3.24
C THR A 231 -15.90 11.79 -1.75
N SER A 232 -17.10 12.25 -1.39
CA SER A 232 -17.47 12.44 0.03
C SER A 232 -17.47 11.14 0.80
N MET A 233 -17.96 10.05 0.19
CA MET A 233 -17.91 8.72 0.78
C MET A 233 -16.48 8.21 0.93
N VAL A 234 -15.66 8.36 -0.12
CA VAL A 234 -14.25 7.93 -0.10
C VAL A 234 -13.48 8.67 1.00
N ASN A 235 -13.65 9.99 1.09
CA ASN A 235 -13.02 10.81 2.12
C ASN A 235 -13.49 10.42 3.53
N ALA A 236 -14.77 10.08 3.70
CA ALA A 236 -15.30 9.63 4.98
C ALA A 236 -14.69 8.28 5.39
N VAL A 237 -14.54 7.32 4.47
CA VAL A 237 -13.87 6.04 4.76
C VAL A 237 -12.42 6.28 5.18
N GLN A 238 -11.66 7.05 4.39
CA GLN A 238 -10.25 7.36 4.67
C GLN A 238 -10.09 8.08 6.03
N GLY A 239 -10.93 9.08 6.29
CA GLY A 239 -10.90 9.83 7.54
C GLY A 239 -11.29 8.98 8.75
N LEU A 240 -12.29 8.11 8.63
CA LEU A 240 -12.70 7.19 9.68
C LEU A 240 -11.57 6.21 10.03
N ILE A 241 -10.91 5.64 9.02
CA ILE A 241 -9.77 4.73 9.21
C ILE A 241 -8.62 5.47 9.91
N ASN A 242 -8.23 6.64 9.42
CA ASN A 242 -7.15 7.44 10.02
C ASN A 242 -7.45 7.82 11.48
N TYR A 243 -8.71 8.14 11.77
CA TYR A 243 -9.13 8.38 13.14
C TYR A 243 -9.02 7.11 13.99
N GLY A 244 -9.51 5.96 13.49
CA GLY A 244 -9.38 4.66 14.14
C GLY A 244 -7.92 4.28 14.43
N ILE A 245 -6.99 4.61 13.53
CA ILE A 245 -5.55 4.46 13.76
C ILE A 245 -5.09 5.38 14.91
N THR A 246 -5.48 6.65 14.87
CA THR A 246 -5.08 7.63 15.89
C THR A 246 -5.56 7.27 17.29
N ILE A 247 -6.76 6.68 17.41
CA ILE A 247 -7.31 6.25 18.70
C ILE A 247 -6.94 4.79 19.06
N GLY A 248 -6.02 4.17 18.33
CA GLY A 248 -5.52 2.82 18.63
C GLY A 248 -6.54 1.70 18.42
N LYS A 249 -7.60 1.93 17.63
CA LYS A 249 -8.60 0.92 17.29
C LYS A 249 -8.27 0.14 16.04
N ILE A 250 -7.60 0.77 15.08
CA ILE A 250 -7.11 0.15 13.84
C ILE A 250 -5.58 0.15 13.86
N SER A 251 -4.97 -0.95 13.45
CA SER A 251 -3.51 -1.04 13.36
C SER A 251 -3.01 -0.06 12.30
N PRO A 252 -1.93 0.71 12.54
CA PRO A 252 -1.29 1.49 11.48
C PRO A 252 -0.86 0.63 10.28
N ASN A 253 -0.68 -0.68 10.47
CA ASN A 253 -0.33 -1.66 9.43
C ASN A 253 -1.53 -2.53 9.01
N TYR A 254 -2.76 -2.04 9.15
CA TYR A 254 -3.96 -2.82 8.80
C TYR A 254 -3.94 -3.29 7.33
N THR A 255 -4.70 -4.33 7.03
CA THR A 255 -4.97 -4.79 5.67
C THR A 255 -6.39 -4.40 5.29
N LEU A 256 -6.53 -3.64 4.20
CA LEU A 256 -7.80 -3.27 3.60
C LEU A 256 -8.25 -4.37 2.63
N LEU A 257 -9.46 -4.87 2.84
CA LEU A 257 -10.07 -5.92 2.04
C LEU A 257 -11.47 -5.52 1.58
N ALA A 258 -11.87 -6.04 0.43
CA ALA A 258 -13.26 -6.06 -0.02
C ALA A 258 -13.89 -7.37 0.39
N HIS A 259 -15.17 -7.35 0.78
CA HIS A 259 -15.90 -8.55 1.19
C HIS A 259 -15.77 -9.72 0.18
N ARG A 260 -15.84 -9.45 -1.13
CA ARG A 260 -15.66 -10.48 -2.19
C ARG A 260 -14.31 -11.19 -2.21
N GLN A 261 -13.28 -10.65 -1.57
CA GLN A 261 -11.99 -11.36 -1.49
C GLN A 261 -12.06 -12.54 -0.52
N LEU A 262 -13.05 -12.54 0.37
CA LEU A 262 -13.13 -13.45 1.52
C LEU A 262 -14.15 -14.56 1.30
N HIS A 263 -15.21 -14.26 0.57
CA HIS A 263 -16.30 -15.18 0.27
C HIS A 263 -16.73 -15.03 -1.19
N GLY A 264 -17.44 -16.03 -1.74
CA GLY A 264 -18.02 -16.02 -3.09
C GLY A 264 -19.18 -15.02 -3.26
N SER A 265 -18.92 -13.75 -2.96
CA SER A 265 -19.85 -12.63 -2.94
C SER A 265 -19.49 -11.62 -4.03
N ASN A 266 -20.48 -10.85 -4.50
CA ASN A 266 -20.24 -9.69 -5.36
C ASN A 266 -20.07 -8.39 -4.58
N CYS A 267 -20.20 -8.39 -3.25
CA CYS A 267 -20.00 -7.22 -2.41
C CYS A 267 -18.51 -6.80 -2.44
N PRO A 268 -18.13 -5.52 -2.59
CA PRO A 268 -18.97 -4.34 -2.48
C PRO A 268 -19.42 -3.74 -3.83
N GLY A 269 -19.65 -4.56 -4.85
CA GLY A 269 -19.94 -4.12 -6.22
C GLY A 269 -18.68 -3.83 -7.05
N ASP A 270 -18.74 -4.02 -8.37
CA ASP A 270 -17.54 -4.03 -9.23
C ASP A 270 -16.86 -2.66 -9.33
N ALA A 271 -17.64 -1.59 -9.40
CA ALA A 271 -17.09 -0.24 -9.50
C ALA A 271 -16.36 0.18 -8.21
N LEU A 272 -16.94 -0.12 -7.04
CA LEU A 272 -16.29 0.11 -5.75
C LEU A 272 -15.09 -0.81 -5.54
N PHE A 273 -15.22 -2.10 -5.83
CA PHE A 273 -14.10 -3.04 -5.74
C PHE A 273 -12.89 -2.59 -6.59
N ASN A 274 -13.14 -2.14 -7.82
CA ASN A 274 -12.07 -1.64 -8.69
C ASN A 274 -11.49 -0.31 -8.20
N LEU A 275 -12.30 0.54 -7.56
CA LEU A 275 -11.80 1.76 -6.92
C LEU A 275 -10.90 1.45 -5.72
N MET A 276 -11.31 0.51 -4.85
CA MET A 276 -10.59 0.17 -3.62
C MET A 276 -9.19 -0.39 -3.84
N LYS A 277 -8.94 -1.03 -4.99
CA LYS A 277 -7.59 -1.50 -5.37
C LYS A 277 -6.52 -0.41 -5.34
N ARG A 278 -6.94 0.86 -5.44
CA ARG A 278 -6.08 2.04 -5.42
C ARG A 278 -5.97 2.68 -4.03
N TRP A 279 -6.63 2.14 -3.01
CA TRP A 279 -6.60 2.70 -1.67
C TRP A 279 -5.34 2.23 -0.91
N PRO A 280 -4.80 3.04 0.01
CA PRO A 280 -3.76 2.60 0.93
C PRO A 280 -4.16 1.32 1.64
N HIS A 281 -3.16 0.47 1.93
CA HIS A 281 -3.33 -0.81 2.62
C HIS A 281 -4.17 -1.86 1.88
N TRP A 282 -4.52 -1.66 0.60
CA TRP A 282 -5.18 -2.69 -0.20
C TRP A 282 -4.35 -3.99 -0.23
N GLY A 283 -4.91 -5.06 0.33
CA GLY A 283 -4.18 -6.32 0.47
C GLY A 283 -4.90 -7.52 -0.11
N GLN A 284 -4.40 -8.70 0.26
CA GLN A 284 -5.01 -9.98 -0.06
C GLN A 284 -5.39 -10.71 1.25
N PRO A 285 -6.39 -11.61 1.22
CA PRO A 285 -6.80 -12.36 2.40
C PRO A 285 -5.63 -13.12 3.04
N GLU A 286 -5.64 -13.33 4.35
CA GLU A 286 -4.66 -14.24 4.97
C GLU A 286 -4.68 -15.62 4.30
N GLY A 287 -3.51 -16.19 4.02
CA GLY A 287 -3.38 -17.48 3.32
C GLY A 287 -3.53 -17.43 1.79
N SER A 288 -3.81 -16.26 1.20
CA SER A 288 -3.85 -16.07 -0.27
C SER A 288 -2.49 -15.71 -0.88
N ALA A 289 -1.45 -15.53 -0.05
CA ALA A 289 -0.09 -15.41 -0.53
C ALA A 289 0.23 -16.67 -1.36
N LYS A 290 0.44 -16.47 -2.68
CA LYS A 290 1.17 -17.45 -3.48
C LYS A 290 2.42 -17.79 -2.67
N THR A 291 2.56 -19.04 -2.24
CA THR A 291 3.79 -19.57 -1.66
C THR A 291 4.95 -19.04 -2.51
N GLY A 292 5.80 -18.19 -1.92
CA GLY A 292 6.86 -17.53 -2.67
C GLY A 292 7.71 -18.56 -3.41
N ILE A 293 8.16 -18.22 -4.62
CA ILE A 293 8.95 -19.12 -5.47
C ILE A 293 10.29 -19.34 -4.79
N LYS A 294 10.53 -20.57 -4.34
CA LYS A 294 11.75 -20.97 -3.66
C LYS A 294 12.94 -20.99 -4.59
N ARG A 295 14.14 -20.94 -4.00
CA ARG A 295 15.41 -21.01 -4.74
C ARG A 295 15.47 -22.15 -5.76
N ILE A 296 15.03 -23.34 -5.35
CA ILE A 296 15.02 -24.52 -6.23
C ILE A 296 14.05 -24.34 -7.41
N GLU A 297 12.92 -23.66 -7.22
CA GLU A 297 11.87 -23.50 -8.21
C GLU A 297 12.22 -22.49 -9.31
N TRP A 298 13.01 -21.47 -9.00
CA TRP A 298 13.56 -20.57 -10.03
C TRP A 298 14.90 -21.06 -10.59
N GLY A 299 15.49 -22.12 -10.03
CA GLY A 299 16.73 -22.73 -10.54
C GLY A 299 17.97 -21.98 -10.10
N ALA A 300 18.03 -21.60 -8.83
CA ALA A 300 19.19 -20.98 -8.21
C ALA A 300 20.42 -21.86 -8.29
N LYS A 301 21.56 -21.28 -8.66
CA LYS A 301 22.86 -21.89 -8.38
C LYS A 301 23.13 -21.88 -6.87
N PRO A 302 23.97 -22.81 -6.37
CA PRO A 302 24.55 -22.69 -5.04
C PRO A 302 25.33 -21.38 -4.87
N PRO A 303 25.43 -20.83 -3.65
CA PRO A 303 26.33 -19.72 -3.38
C PRO A 303 27.79 -20.15 -3.58
N LYS A 304 28.67 -19.24 -4.01
CA LYS A 304 30.12 -19.47 -4.20
C LYS A 304 30.83 -19.81 -2.88
N SER A 305 30.31 -19.29 -1.77
CA SER A 305 30.66 -19.66 -0.40
C SER A 305 29.47 -19.36 0.53
N PRO A 306 29.38 -19.98 1.72
CA PRO A 306 28.28 -19.73 2.63
C PRO A 306 28.11 -18.22 2.93
N PRO A 307 26.94 -17.63 2.67
CA PRO A 307 26.62 -16.29 3.14
C PRO A 307 26.64 -16.26 4.67
N GLU A 308 26.88 -15.07 5.22
CA GLU A 308 26.86 -14.90 6.67
C GLU A 308 25.43 -15.00 7.19
N GLN A 309 25.29 -15.40 8.46
CA GLN A 309 23.99 -15.42 9.12
C GLN A 309 23.55 -14.00 9.46
N MET A 310 22.23 -13.80 9.55
CA MET A 310 21.65 -12.59 10.16
C MET A 310 22.09 -12.51 11.63
N GLN A 311 22.56 -11.34 12.06
CA GLN A 311 22.99 -11.12 13.44
C GLN A 311 21.85 -10.62 14.32
N GLU A 312 20.94 -9.82 13.76
CA GLU A 312 19.81 -9.24 14.47
C GLU A 312 18.50 -9.80 13.93
N VAL A 313 17.77 -10.55 14.76
CA VAL A 313 16.43 -11.07 14.44
C VAL A 313 15.52 -10.86 15.66
N PRO A 314 14.34 -10.24 15.51
CA PRO A 314 13.77 -9.70 14.28
C PRO A 314 14.58 -8.51 13.73
N VAL A 315 14.79 -8.44 12.41
CA VAL A 315 15.59 -7.36 11.83
C VAL A 315 14.93 -6.00 12.08
N PRO A 316 15.69 -4.95 12.43
CA PRO A 316 15.17 -3.60 12.59
C PRO A 316 14.98 -2.84 11.27
N PHE A 317 15.53 -3.32 10.14
CA PHE A 317 15.48 -2.59 8.87
C PHE A 317 14.90 -3.42 7.71
N VAL A 318 14.17 -2.75 6.83
CA VAL A 318 13.83 -3.26 5.49
C VAL A 318 14.37 -2.28 4.47
N ILE A 319 15.16 -2.78 3.52
CA ILE A 319 15.81 -1.95 2.51
C ILE A 319 15.24 -2.31 1.14
N LEU A 320 14.63 -1.34 0.46
CA LEU A 320 14.16 -1.55 -0.91
C LEU A 320 15.20 -1.13 -1.94
N HIS A 321 15.26 -1.96 -2.97
CA HIS A 321 16.07 -1.77 -4.15
C HIS A 321 15.18 -1.83 -5.39
N ASP A 322 15.61 -1.20 -6.46
CA ASP A 322 15.26 -1.61 -7.82
C ASP A 322 16.40 -2.40 -8.43
N THR A 323 16.11 -3.18 -9.46
CA THR A 323 17.18 -3.90 -10.18
C THR A 323 17.91 -3.00 -11.16
N PHE A 324 17.22 -2.01 -11.74
CA PHE A 324 17.63 -1.21 -12.90
C PHE A 324 17.88 -2.05 -14.16
N ILE A 325 18.74 -3.06 -14.05
CA ILE A 325 18.95 -4.14 -15.01
C ILE A 325 18.87 -5.47 -14.26
N PRO A 326 18.00 -6.42 -14.66
CA PRO A 326 17.07 -6.35 -15.79
C PRO A 326 15.93 -5.34 -15.59
N LYS A 327 15.43 -4.78 -16.70
CA LYS A 327 14.48 -3.65 -16.71
C LYS A 327 13.04 -4.03 -16.38
N SER A 328 12.69 -5.30 -16.55
CA SER A 328 11.39 -5.85 -16.18
C SER A 328 11.41 -7.37 -16.33
N CYS A 329 10.41 -8.01 -15.73
CA CYS A 329 9.94 -9.31 -16.17
C CYS A 329 8.42 -9.27 -16.30
N HIS A 330 7.80 -10.19 -17.05
CA HIS A 330 6.35 -10.13 -17.35
C HIS A 330 5.62 -11.49 -17.24
N SER A 331 6.33 -12.58 -17.05
CA SER A 331 5.75 -13.92 -16.87
C SER A 331 6.53 -14.70 -15.81
N MET A 332 5.93 -15.77 -15.28
CA MET A 332 6.58 -16.67 -14.33
C MET A 332 7.96 -17.13 -14.82
N ASN A 333 8.04 -17.66 -16.04
CA ASN A 333 9.28 -18.19 -16.60
C ASN A 333 10.32 -17.09 -16.83
N ASN A 334 9.89 -15.95 -17.38
CA ASN A 334 10.77 -14.82 -17.63
C ASN A 334 11.29 -14.17 -16.32
N CYS A 335 10.49 -14.12 -15.26
CA CYS A 335 10.95 -13.67 -13.95
C CYS A 335 11.96 -14.67 -13.33
N LYS A 336 11.78 -15.98 -13.52
CA LYS A 336 12.77 -16.99 -13.11
C LYS A 336 14.10 -16.84 -13.88
N GLU A 337 14.03 -16.55 -15.18
CA GLU A 337 15.22 -16.26 -16.00
C GLU A 337 15.95 -15.00 -15.52
N THR A 338 15.19 -13.94 -15.21
CA THR A 338 15.67 -12.69 -14.62
C THR A 338 16.40 -12.93 -13.30
N MET A 339 15.86 -13.79 -12.41
CA MET A 339 16.53 -14.18 -11.17
C MET A 339 17.89 -14.84 -11.42
N ARG A 340 17.97 -15.74 -12.40
CA ARG A 340 19.24 -16.40 -12.77
C ARG A 340 20.23 -15.40 -13.34
N GLU A 341 19.78 -14.41 -14.09
CA GLU A 341 20.63 -13.33 -14.61
C GLU A 341 21.18 -12.45 -13.49
N LEU A 342 20.33 -12.00 -12.56
CA LEU A 342 20.75 -11.26 -11.36
C LEU A 342 21.76 -12.04 -10.53
N GLN A 343 21.52 -13.34 -10.32
CA GLN A 343 22.46 -14.19 -9.59
C GLN A 343 23.80 -14.31 -10.32
N ARG A 344 23.80 -14.52 -11.64
CA ARG A 344 25.03 -14.56 -12.45
C ARG A 344 25.79 -13.24 -12.38
N ASN A 345 25.13 -12.10 -12.57
CA ASN A 345 25.79 -10.80 -12.48
C ASN A 345 26.40 -10.57 -11.09
N HIS A 346 25.66 -10.86 -10.02
CA HIS A 346 26.18 -10.72 -8.66
C HIS A 346 27.38 -11.63 -8.41
N GLN A 347 27.30 -12.90 -8.80
CA GLN A 347 28.37 -13.86 -8.54
C GLN A 347 29.58 -13.64 -9.45
N ASP A 348 29.38 -13.52 -10.75
CA ASP A 348 30.43 -13.60 -11.77
C ASP A 348 31.01 -12.23 -12.09
N ASP A 349 30.20 -11.17 -12.15
CA ASP A 349 30.68 -9.84 -12.51
C ASP A 349 31.04 -9.00 -11.27
N ARG A 350 30.26 -9.12 -10.19
CA ARG A 350 30.42 -8.31 -8.97
C ARG A 350 31.12 -9.03 -7.82
N GLY A 351 31.44 -10.31 -7.99
CA GLY A 351 32.20 -11.12 -7.03
C GLY A 351 31.45 -11.44 -5.73
N TYR A 352 30.13 -11.29 -5.69
CA TYR A 352 29.35 -11.62 -4.50
C TYR A 352 29.27 -13.13 -4.29
N LYS A 353 29.10 -13.54 -3.03
CA LYS A 353 28.90 -14.95 -2.67
C LYS A 353 27.65 -15.53 -3.33
N ASP A 354 26.61 -14.71 -3.48
CA ASP A 354 25.33 -15.07 -4.09
C ASP A 354 24.58 -13.80 -4.54
N ILE A 355 23.38 -13.97 -5.12
CA ILE A 355 22.42 -12.88 -5.34
C ILE A 355 22.31 -11.99 -4.08
N ALA A 356 22.38 -10.68 -4.22
CA ALA A 356 22.53 -9.78 -3.07
C ALA A 356 21.26 -9.65 -2.22
N TYR A 357 20.09 -9.85 -2.82
CA TYR A 357 18.80 -9.57 -2.19
C TYR A 357 18.29 -10.75 -1.36
N SER A 358 17.58 -10.47 -0.27
CA SER A 358 16.83 -11.45 0.51
C SER A 358 15.65 -11.98 -0.31
N PHE A 359 14.93 -11.08 -0.98
CA PHE A 359 13.80 -11.41 -1.86
C PHE A 359 13.76 -10.49 -3.09
N CYS A 360 13.19 -10.99 -4.18
CA CYS A 360 12.92 -10.21 -5.38
C CYS A 360 11.43 -10.26 -5.73
N ILE A 361 10.87 -9.13 -6.16
CA ILE A 361 9.48 -8.99 -6.57
C ILE A 361 9.40 -8.81 -8.07
N GLY A 362 8.83 -9.79 -8.76
CA GLY A 362 8.56 -9.77 -10.19
C GLY A 362 7.13 -9.31 -10.53
N HIS A 363 6.81 -9.26 -11.82
CA HIS A 363 5.52 -8.84 -12.36
C HIS A 363 4.31 -9.42 -11.60
N LYS A 364 3.27 -8.60 -11.38
CA LYS A 364 2.04 -8.99 -10.68
C LYS A 364 2.28 -9.56 -9.28
N GLY A 365 3.35 -9.15 -8.61
CA GLY A 365 3.64 -9.54 -7.23
C GLY A 365 4.22 -10.93 -7.05
N LEU A 366 4.98 -11.44 -8.03
CA LEU A 366 5.69 -12.70 -7.87
C LEU A 366 6.84 -12.53 -6.86
N ILE A 367 6.67 -13.07 -5.66
CA ILE A 367 7.71 -13.11 -4.64
C ILE A 367 8.66 -14.28 -4.95
N MET A 368 9.94 -13.98 -5.15
CA MET A 368 11.00 -14.97 -5.38
C MET A 368 12.05 -14.89 -4.27
N GLU A 369 12.38 -16.03 -3.70
CA GLU A 369 13.37 -16.16 -2.62
C GLU A 369 14.78 -15.95 -3.17
N GLY A 370 15.46 -14.89 -2.72
CA GLY A 370 16.88 -14.68 -2.92
C GLY A 370 17.67 -15.42 -1.84
N ARG A 371 18.35 -14.70 -0.96
CA ARG A 371 19.02 -15.27 0.22
C ARG A 371 18.04 -15.71 1.32
N GLY A 372 16.80 -15.24 1.29
CA GLY A 372 15.77 -15.58 2.26
C GLY A 372 15.90 -14.81 3.58
N TRP A 373 15.33 -15.37 4.65
CA TRP A 373 15.16 -14.69 5.93
C TRP A 373 16.41 -14.68 6.82
N ASP A 374 17.23 -15.73 6.74
CA ASP A 374 18.23 -16.04 7.78
C ASP A 374 19.67 -15.66 7.38
N LEU A 375 19.87 -15.29 6.12
CA LEU A 375 21.17 -15.00 5.55
C LEU A 375 21.29 -13.51 5.28
N SER A 376 22.47 -12.96 5.54
CA SER A 376 22.78 -11.56 5.31
C SER A 376 22.55 -11.19 3.85
N SER A 377 22.02 -9.99 3.58
CA SER A 377 21.98 -9.44 2.23
C SER A 377 23.38 -9.07 1.73
N GLY A 378 23.47 -8.48 0.55
CA GLY A 378 24.68 -7.86 0.06
C GLY A 378 24.41 -6.52 -0.57
N GLY A 379 25.37 -5.61 -0.43
CA GLY A 379 25.34 -4.32 -1.10
C GLY A 379 24.92 -3.15 -0.20
N THR A 380 24.67 -3.38 1.08
CA THR A 380 24.49 -2.32 2.09
C THR A 380 25.45 -2.53 3.27
N PRO A 381 26.74 -2.20 3.11
CA PRO A 381 27.73 -2.35 4.18
C PRO A 381 27.24 -1.73 5.49
N GLY A 382 27.32 -2.49 6.59
CA GLY A 382 26.82 -2.09 7.91
C GLY A 382 25.34 -2.43 8.18
N TYR A 383 24.55 -2.76 7.15
CA TYR A 383 23.14 -3.15 7.28
C TYR A 383 22.85 -4.58 6.84
N ASP A 384 23.77 -5.21 6.09
CA ASP A 384 23.55 -6.53 5.49
C ASP A 384 23.13 -7.63 6.49
N GLN A 385 23.55 -7.54 7.76
CA GLN A 385 23.26 -8.53 8.82
C GLN A 385 22.15 -8.12 9.79
N LYS A 386 21.50 -6.98 9.56
CA LYS A 386 20.41 -6.44 10.39
C LYS A 386 19.24 -5.93 9.54
N SER A 387 19.12 -6.41 8.30
CA SER A 387 18.07 -5.97 7.38
C SER A 387 17.59 -7.07 6.44
N ILE A 388 16.34 -6.93 5.98
CA ILE A 388 15.83 -7.69 4.83
C ILE A 388 15.89 -6.79 3.61
N ALA A 389 16.69 -7.19 2.61
CA ALA A 389 16.82 -6.47 1.35
C ALA A 389 15.83 -7.01 0.31
N ILE A 390 14.88 -6.18 -0.13
CA ILE A 390 13.84 -6.54 -1.11
C ILE A 390 14.09 -5.76 -2.40
N ALA A 391 14.35 -6.47 -3.50
CA ALA A 391 14.47 -5.85 -4.81
C ALA A 391 13.17 -5.94 -5.60
N ILE A 392 12.73 -4.82 -6.16
CA ILE A 392 11.64 -4.77 -7.13
C ILE A 392 12.28 -4.83 -8.53
N ILE A 393 11.92 -5.86 -9.32
CA ILE A 393 12.47 -6.03 -10.68
C ILE A 393 11.89 -4.96 -11.60
N GLY A 394 12.72 -3.99 -11.97
CA GLY A 394 12.32 -2.83 -12.76
C GLY A 394 13.41 -1.78 -12.92
N ASP A 395 13.25 -0.92 -13.93
CA ASP A 395 13.94 0.38 -14.04
C ASP A 395 12.97 1.49 -13.61
N TYR A 396 13.21 2.06 -12.44
CA TYR A 396 12.36 3.13 -11.89
C TYR A 396 13.11 4.47 -11.84
N SER A 397 14.12 4.64 -12.71
CA SER A 397 15.00 5.81 -12.71
C SER A 397 14.32 7.11 -13.18
N SER A 398 13.22 7.00 -13.92
CA SER A 398 12.45 8.17 -14.37
C SER A 398 11.83 8.93 -13.20
N LYS A 399 11.71 10.26 -13.32
CA LYS A 399 11.02 11.08 -12.32
C LYS A 399 9.51 10.99 -12.51
N CYS A 400 8.79 10.93 -11.39
CA CYS A 400 7.37 11.15 -11.36
C CYS A 400 7.07 12.60 -11.80
N ILE A 401 6.47 12.78 -12.98
CA ILE A 401 6.08 14.11 -13.47
C ILE A 401 4.58 14.26 -13.28
N THR A 402 4.17 15.02 -12.27
CA THR A 402 2.78 15.47 -12.13
C THR A 402 2.55 16.64 -13.09
N PRO A 403 1.62 16.55 -14.06
CA PRO A 403 1.32 17.69 -14.93
C PRO A 403 0.80 18.88 -14.10
N TYR A 404 1.39 20.05 -14.30
CA TYR A 404 1.18 21.29 -13.52
C TYR A 404 -0.26 21.86 -13.53
N HIS A 405 -1.26 21.13 -14.02
CA HIS A 405 -2.67 21.53 -14.02
C HIS A 405 -3.64 20.45 -13.54
N PHE A 406 -3.15 19.32 -13.04
CA PHE A 406 -3.98 18.33 -12.36
C PHE A 406 -3.39 18.01 -11.00
N LYS A 407 -4.05 18.45 -9.92
CA LYS A 407 -3.88 17.83 -8.60
C LYS A 407 -4.47 16.43 -8.65
N MET A 408 -3.74 15.49 -9.25
CA MET A 408 -3.92 14.06 -9.02
C MET A 408 -2.73 13.58 -8.20
N ASN A 409 -3.01 12.95 -7.06
CA ASN A 409 -2.02 12.34 -6.18
C ASN A 409 -1.44 11.02 -6.75
N HIS A 410 -1.38 10.87 -8.07
CA HIS A 410 -0.85 9.69 -8.74
C HIS A 410 -0.12 10.11 -10.01
N CYS A 411 1.17 9.74 -10.10
CA CYS A 411 1.61 8.93 -11.23
C CYS A 411 0.89 7.57 -11.09
#